data_AF-A0A8S4GSW6-F1
#
_entry.id   AF-A0A8S4GSW6-F1
#
_cell.length_a   1.000
_cell.length_b   1.000
_cell.length_c   1.000
_cell.angle_alpha   90.00
_cell.angle_beta   90.00
_cell.angle_gamma   90.00
#
_symmetry.space_group_name_H-M   'P 1'
#
loop_
_entity.id
_entity.type
_entity.pdbx_description
1 polymer ?
#
loop_
_entity_poly.entity_id
_entity_poly.type
_entity_poly.pdbx_seq_one_letter_code
_entity_poly.pdbx_strand_id
1 'polypeptide(L)'
;MDRFTSAAVRFLEAHRSVTNVRFSKLPPPDQHEMASWMTEHSPLQLPPDLTKFYRTCNGCSLAWDAALPGGAVPMGHMHINALRDVKVVPLSVPESPVERASQHGHPPATVYVYGLPEDVAGALGVRAEDAQGEGAARTATTTRVRTALCIDDTSPCGPLALLYLRGADRAPSVWLRDRTGAWAYVAETFTDFFRLSVMHLGLPGWPLALTPWGLDADTRTWLGFLSPERLAINLDGRDHAEDVLQQQEQEQ
;
A
#
# COMPACT_ATOMS: atom_id res chain seq x y z
N MET A 1 -6.59 14.65 9.92
CA MET A 1 -7.07 13.28 9.68
C MET A 1 -8.49 13.08 10.19
N ASP A 2 -8.81 13.54 11.41
CA ASP A 2 -10.14 13.35 12.02
C ASP A 2 -11.35 13.81 11.20
N ARG A 3 -11.24 14.91 10.46
CA ARG A 3 -12.32 15.37 9.58
C ARG A 3 -12.65 14.35 8.48
N PHE A 4 -11.63 13.72 7.88
CA PHE A 4 -11.81 12.73 6.81
C PHE A 4 -12.45 11.45 7.37
N THR A 5 -11.93 10.93 8.49
CA THR A 5 -12.53 9.74 9.12
C THR A 5 -13.96 9.99 9.58
N SER A 6 -14.24 11.17 10.12
CA SER A 6 -15.61 11.51 10.58
C SER A 6 -16.58 11.63 9.40
N ALA A 7 -16.15 12.18 8.27
CA ALA A 7 -16.97 12.25 7.07
C ALA A 7 -17.27 10.86 6.51
N ALA A 8 -16.28 9.97 6.46
CA ALA A 8 -16.47 8.59 6.01
C ALA A 8 -17.39 7.78 6.93
N VAL A 9 -17.23 7.91 8.26
CA VAL A 9 -18.13 7.26 9.23
C VAL A 9 -19.57 7.72 9.02
N ARG A 10 -19.81 9.05 8.93
CA ARG A 10 -21.16 9.59 8.68
C ARG A 10 -21.74 9.14 7.34
N PHE A 11 -20.92 9.06 6.30
CA PHE A 11 -21.33 8.56 5.00
C PHE A 11 -21.79 7.09 5.11
N LEU A 12 -21.00 6.24 5.75
CA LEU A 12 -21.32 4.82 5.97
C LEU A 12 -22.58 4.65 6.82
N GLU A 13 -22.72 5.39 7.91
CA GLU A 13 -23.90 5.35 8.79
C GLU A 13 -25.19 5.78 8.09
N ALA A 14 -25.10 6.70 7.12
CA ALA A 14 -26.24 7.14 6.32
C ALA A 14 -26.59 6.19 5.16
N HIS A 15 -25.70 5.26 4.81
CA HIS A 15 -25.86 4.41 3.63
C HIS A 15 -26.77 3.20 3.92
N ARG A 16 -27.86 3.04 3.16
CA ARG A 16 -28.91 2.03 3.43
C ARG A 16 -28.43 0.57 3.44
N SER A 17 -27.39 0.29 2.67
CA SER A 17 -26.81 -1.06 2.53
C SER A 17 -25.59 -1.29 3.42
N VAL A 18 -25.33 -0.37 4.35
CA VAL A 18 -24.25 -0.49 5.34
C VAL A 18 -24.87 -0.60 6.73
N THR A 19 -24.29 -1.46 7.56
CA THR A 19 -24.66 -1.63 8.96
C THR A 19 -23.41 -1.85 9.81
N ASN A 20 -23.58 -1.84 11.13
CA ASN A 20 -22.53 -2.13 12.11
C ASN A 20 -21.23 -1.34 11.88
N VAL A 21 -21.34 -0.03 11.62
CA VAL A 21 -20.20 0.85 11.48
C VAL A 21 -19.49 0.97 12.84
N ARG A 22 -18.21 0.58 12.87
CA ARG A 22 -17.37 0.55 14.06
C ARG A 22 -16.10 1.32 13.77
N PHE A 23 -15.93 2.46 14.43
CA PHE A 23 -14.71 3.24 14.36
C PHE A 23 -14.03 3.30 15.72
N SER A 24 -12.74 2.99 15.75
CA SER A 24 -11.93 3.04 16.96
C SER A 24 -10.56 3.65 16.69
N LYS A 25 -10.05 4.36 17.69
CA LYS A 25 -8.73 4.98 17.72
C LYS A 25 -8.12 4.74 19.08
N LEU A 26 -6.84 4.37 19.10
CA LEU A 26 -6.10 4.28 20.35
C LEU A 26 -5.50 5.65 20.70
N PRO A 27 -5.41 6.00 22.00
CA PRO A 27 -4.69 7.19 22.41
C PRO A 27 -3.23 7.12 21.92
N PRO A 28 -2.53 8.26 21.76
CA PRO A 28 -1.12 8.27 21.38
C PRO A 28 -0.29 7.30 22.24
N PRO A 29 0.74 6.64 21.66
CA PRO A 29 1.67 5.85 22.44
C PRO A 29 2.37 6.76 23.43
N ASP A 30 2.66 6.25 24.62
CA ASP A 30 3.41 7.02 25.59
C ASP A 30 4.87 7.22 25.15
N GLN A 31 5.60 8.09 25.86
CA GLN A 31 6.98 8.40 25.52
C GLN A 31 7.90 7.18 25.62
N HIS A 32 7.61 6.24 26.52
CA HIS A 32 8.41 5.05 26.72
C HIS A 32 8.18 4.03 25.60
N GLU A 33 6.94 3.83 25.16
CA GLU A 33 6.59 2.99 24.01
C GLU A 33 7.26 3.52 22.74
N MET A 34 7.16 4.83 22.49
CA MET A 34 7.81 5.46 21.34
C MET A 34 9.34 5.32 21.39
N ALA A 35 9.97 5.58 22.54
CA ALA A 35 11.42 5.48 22.69
C ALA A 35 11.93 4.04 22.57
N SER A 36 11.19 3.08 23.13
CA SER A 36 11.51 1.64 23.04
C SER A 36 11.44 1.17 21.59
N TRP A 37 10.35 1.51 20.88
CA TRP A 37 10.20 1.17 19.47
C TRP A 37 11.32 1.78 18.62
N MET A 38 11.68 3.06 18.83
CA MET A 38 12.78 3.72 18.11
C MET A 38 14.15 3.06 18.39
N THR A 39 14.36 2.60 19.62
CA THR A 39 15.61 1.92 20.01
C THR A 39 15.70 0.55 19.35
N GLU A 40 14.60 -0.21 19.36
CA GLU A 40 14.50 -1.53 18.74
C GLU A 40 14.69 -1.48 17.22
N HIS A 41 14.12 -0.45 16.57
CA HIS A 41 14.18 -0.29 15.12
C HIS A 41 15.35 0.58 14.64
N SER A 42 16.26 0.97 15.54
CA SER A 42 17.40 1.82 15.20
C SER A 42 18.29 1.15 14.13
N PRO A 43 18.73 1.89 13.09
CA PRO A 43 18.61 3.35 12.90
C PRO A 43 17.48 3.74 11.93
N LEU A 44 16.41 2.94 11.82
CA LEU A 44 15.26 3.26 10.99
C LEU A 44 14.48 4.44 11.58
N GLN A 45 13.98 5.30 10.70
CA GLN A 45 13.16 6.44 11.08
C GLN A 45 11.80 6.33 10.40
N LEU A 46 10.73 6.43 11.19
CA LEU A 46 9.39 6.58 10.62
C LEU A 46 9.32 7.85 9.78
N PRO A 47 8.55 7.85 8.68
CA PRO A 47 8.33 9.06 7.92
C PRO A 47 7.67 10.15 8.81
N PRO A 48 7.93 11.44 8.54
CA PRO A 48 7.52 12.54 9.42
C PRO A 48 6.00 12.60 9.67
N ASP A 49 5.21 12.26 8.65
CA ASP A 49 3.76 12.31 8.71
C ASP A 49 3.15 11.11 9.46
N LEU A 50 3.73 9.92 9.37
CA LEU A 50 3.39 8.79 10.24
C LEU A 50 3.80 9.05 11.70
N THR A 51 4.97 9.67 11.91
CA THR A 51 5.38 10.11 13.25
C THR A 51 4.36 11.08 13.84
N LYS A 52 3.88 12.04 13.04
CA LYS A 52 2.84 12.98 13.44
C LYS A 52 1.52 12.27 13.73
N PHE A 53 1.15 11.25 12.94
CA PHE A 53 -0.02 10.41 13.21
C PHE A 53 0.08 9.76 14.58
N TYR A 54 1.19 9.09 14.90
CA TYR A 54 1.37 8.43 16.19
C TYR A 54 1.34 9.41 17.36
N ARG A 55 1.81 10.65 17.21
CA ARG A 55 1.64 11.70 18.24
C ARG A 55 0.18 12.07 18.52
N THR A 56 -0.75 11.68 17.66
CA THR A 56 -2.19 11.97 17.79
C THR A 56 -3.04 10.73 18.02
N CYS A 57 -2.62 9.55 17.55
CA CYS A 57 -3.39 8.32 17.54
C CYS A 57 -2.45 7.09 17.43
N ASN A 58 -2.56 6.10 18.32
CA ASN A 58 -1.72 4.89 18.27
C ASN A 58 -2.33 3.78 17.40
N GLY A 59 -2.59 4.07 16.13
CA GLY A 59 -3.34 3.18 15.25
C GLY A 59 -4.85 3.36 15.37
N CYS A 60 -5.57 2.88 14.34
CA CYS A 60 -7.01 3.03 14.23
C CYS A 60 -7.64 1.95 13.35
N SER A 61 -8.93 1.69 13.56
CA SER A 61 -9.70 0.78 12.72
C SER A 61 -11.08 1.37 12.41
N LEU A 62 -11.48 1.28 11.15
CA LEU A 62 -12.84 1.49 10.67
C LEU A 62 -13.32 0.18 10.05
N ALA A 63 -14.33 -0.44 10.63
CA ALA A 63 -14.97 -1.64 10.12
C ALA A 63 -16.47 -1.41 9.90
N TRP A 64 -17.04 -2.06 8.90
CA TRP A 64 -18.49 -2.03 8.66
C TRP A 64 -18.94 -3.25 7.87
N ASP A 65 -20.22 -3.56 8.00
CA ASP A 65 -20.83 -4.74 7.39
C ASP A 65 -21.79 -4.31 6.27
N ALA A 66 -21.82 -5.05 5.16
CA ALA A 66 -22.81 -4.88 4.12
C ALA A 66 -24.14 -5.54 4.54
N ALA A 67 -25.23 -4.80 4.45
CA ALA A 67 -26.57 -5.33 4.67
C ALA A 67 -27.06 -6.04 3.40
N LEU A 68 -27.05 -7.37 3.43
CA LEU A 68 -27.51 -8.23 2.35
C LEU A 68 -28.78 -9.00 2.75
N PRO A 69 -29.59 -9.50 1.80
CA PRO A 69 -30.81 -10.25 2.10
C PRO A 69 -30.59 -11.48 2.99
N GLY A 70 -29.40 -12.09 2.93
CA GLY A 70 -28.99 -13.25 3.73
C GLY A 70 -28.40 -12.91 5.11
N GLY A 71 -28.32 -11.62 5.48
CA GLY A 71 -27.70 -11.16 6.71
C GLY A 71 -26.56 -10.17 6.47
N ALA A 72 -26.08 -9.57 7.57
CA ALA A 72 -24.94 -8.67 7.52
C ALA A 72 -23.63 -9.44 7.29
N VAL A 73 -22.82 -8.98 6.33
CA VAL A 73 -21.52 -9.59 6.00
C VAL A 73 -20.41 -8.56 6.22
N PRO A 74 -19.33 -8.88 6.97
CA PRO A 74 -18.19 -7.98 7.09
C PRO A 74 -17.65 -7.63 5.71
N MET A 75 -17.57 -6.33 5.41
CA MET A 75 -17.25 -5.87 4.07
C MET A 75 -16.05 -4.94 4.08
N GLY A 76 -16.15 -3.78 4.71
CA GLY A 76 -15.03 -2.85 4.76
C GLY A 76 -14.23 -2.97 6.06
N HIS A 77 -12.91 -2.95 5.93
CA HIS A 77 -11.96 -2.81 7.01
C HIS A 77 -10.78 -1.94 6.58
N MET A 78 -10.72 -0.72 7.11
CA MET A 78 -9.52 0.12 7.08
C MET A 78 -8.81 -0.03 8.42
N HIS A 79 -7.52 -0.36 8.39
CA HIS A 79 -6.72 -0.55 9.59
C HIS A 79 -5.38 0.17 9.47
N ILE A 80 -4.90 0.71 10.59
CA ILE A 80 -3.52 1.16 10.78
C ILE A 80 -3.06 0.56 12.09
N ASN A 81 -1.95 -0.18 12.04
CA ASN A 81 -1.36 -0.86 13.19
C ASN A 81 -1.06 0.13 14.33
N ALA A 82 -1.11 -0.36 15.57
CA ALA A 82 -0.49 0.32 16.69
C ALA A 82 1.04 0.29 16.52
N LEU A 83 1.75 1.21 17.16
CA LEU A 83 3.20 1.34 17.02
C LEU A 83 3.94 0.04 17.34
N ARG A 84 3.57 -0.65 18.43
CA ARG A 84 4.12 -1.97 18.81
C ARG A 84 3.91 -3.08 17.77
N ASP A 85 2.91 -2.93 16.90
CA ASP A 85 2.55 -3.89 15.86
C ASP A 85 3.12 -3.50 14.48
N VAL A 86 3.80 -2.35 14.40
CA VAL A 86 4.63 -2.00 13.24
C VAL A 86 5.92 -2.81 13.30
N LYS A 87 5.93 -3.92 12.56
CA LYS A 87 7.02 -4.89 12.52
C LYS A 87 7.64 -4.99 11.14
N VAL A 88 8.87 -5.50 11.09
CA VAL A 88 9.57 -5.74 9.82
C VAL A 88 8.85 -6.82 9.00
N VAL A 89 8.61 -6.54 7.72
CA VAL A 89 8.11 -7.54 6.77
C VAL A 89 9.31 -8.28 6.16
N PRO A 90 9.36 -9.63 6.20
CA PRO A 90 10.42 -10.40 5.56
C PRO A 90 10.49 -10.09 4.06
N LEU A 91 11.68 -9.78 3.56
CA LEU A 91 11.91 -9.53 2.14
C LEU A 91 12.14 -10.87 1.42
N SER A 92 11.36 -11.14 0.36
CA SER A 92 11.63 -12.26 -0.54
C SER A 92 12.74 -11.84 -1.51
N VAL A 93 13.85 -12.58 -1.52
CA VAL A 93 14.92 -12.37 -2.50
C VAL A 93 14.62 -13.19 -3.75
N PRO A 94 14.72 -12.64 -4.97
CA PRO A 94 14.65 -13.42 -6.20
C PRO A 94 15.69 -14.53 -6.16
N GLU A 95 15.28 -15.79 -6.31
CA GLU A 95 16.22 -16.89 -6.53
C GLU A 95 16.83 -16.75 -7.93
N SER A 96 17.90 -15.98 -8.08
CA SER A 96 18.64 -15.93 -9.34
C SER A 96 19.56 -17.15 -9.47
N PRO A 97 19.55 -17.87 -10.61
CA PRO A 97 20.50 -18.97 -10.86
C PRO A 97 21.99 -18.54 -10.79
N VAL A 98 22.26 -17.24 -10.94
CA VAL A 98 23.61 -16.65 -10.99
C VAL A 98 24.22 -16.44 -9.60
N GLU A 99 23.42 -16.36 -8.53
CA GLU A 99 23.89 -16.09 -7.16
C GLU A 99 24.62 -17.28 -6.52
N ARG A 100 24.47 -18.50 -7.06
CA ARG A 100 25.22 -19.69 -6.60
C ARG A 100 26.74 -19.57 -6.76
N ALA A 101 27.22 -18.67 -7.62
CA ALA A 101 28.64 -18.57 -7.97
C ALA A 101 29.47 -17.57 -7.13
N SER A 102 28.84 -16.73 -6.30
CA SER A 102 29.56 -15.67 -5.56
C SER A 102 29.53 -15.88 -4.05
N GLN A 103 30.48 -16.64 -3.50
CA GLN A 103 30.70 -16.83 -2.05
C GLN A 103 31.38 -15.62 -1.37
N HIS A 104 31.15 -14.39 -1.82
CA HIS A 104 31.75 -13.19 -1.20
C HIS A 104 30.69 -12.10 -1.02
N GLY A 105 30.04 -12.11 0.16
CA GLY A 105 29.13 -11.08 0.62
C GLY A 105 27.68 -11.27 0.14
N HIS A 106 26.74 -11.42 1.08
CA HIS A 106 25.31 -11.45 0.75
C HIS A 106 24.95 -10.20 -0.07
N PRO A 107 24.35 -10.34 -1.27
CA PRO A 107 23.80 -9.20 -1.96
C PRO A 107 22.73 -8.55 -1.06
N PRO A 108 22.60 -7.20 -1.05
CA PRO A 108 21.47 -6.56 -0.38
C PRO A 108 20.17 -7.16 -0.92
N ALA A 109 19.15 -7.30 -0.07
CA ALA A 109 17.85 -7.84 -0.43
C ALA A 109 17.28 -7.06 -1.63
N THR A 110 17.47 -7.62 -2.81
CA THR A 110 16.85 -7.16 -4.05
C THR A 110 15.44 -7.72 -4.05
N VAL A 111 14.46 -6.94 -4.46
CA VAL A 111 13.06 -7.40 -4.57
C VAL A 111 12.48 -6.96 -5.90
N TYR A 112 11.41 -7.64 -6.33
CA TYR A 112 10.58 -7.18 -7.44
C TYR A 112 9.64 -6.07 -6.98
N VAL A 113 9.64 -4.96 -7.71
CA VAL A 113 8.75 -3.82 -7.53
C VAL A 113 7.95 -3.52 -8.79
N TYR A 114 6.71 -3.07 -8.61
CA TYR A 114 5.80 -2.62 -9.66
C TYR A 114 5.35 -1.20 -9.40
N GLY A 115 5.21 -0.39 -10.45
CA GLY A 115 4.78 1.01 -10.34
C GLY A 115 5.78 1.91 -9.61
N LEU A 116 7.08 1.60 -9.71
CA LEU A 116 8.13 2.45 -9.14
C LEU A 116 8.07 3.84 -9.80
N PRO A 117 7.89 4.94 -9.03
CA PRO A 117 7.82 6.28 -9.62
C PRO A 117 9.09 6.63 -10.41
N GLU A 118 8.95 7.30 -11.55
CA GLU A 118 10.04 7.56 -12.50
C GLU A 118 11.21 8.34 -11.88
N ASP A 119 10.89 9.33 -11.04
CA ASP A 119 11.88 10.12 -10.29
C ASP A 119 12.70 9.23 -9.35
N VAL A 120 12.06 8.24 -8.73
CA VAL A 120 12.69 7.26 -7.84
C VAL A 120 13.53 6.27 -8.64
N ALA A 121 13.02 5.77 -9.77
CA ALA A 121 13.74 4.88 -10.66
C ALA A 121 15.03 5.56 -11.17
N GLY A 122 14.93 6.82 -11.59
CA GLY A 122 16.06 7.65 -12.01
C GLY A 122 17.08 7.87 -10.89
N ALA A 123 16.63 8.23 -9.69
CA ALA A 123 17.51 8.40 -8.52
C ALA A 123 18.25 7.12 -8.11
N LEU A 124 17.63 5.96 -8.33
CA LEU A 124 18.22 4.65 -8.03
C LEU A 124 19.08 4.08 -9.17
N GLY A 125 19.13 4.75 -10.32
CA GLY A 125 19.85 4.26 -11.50
C GLY A 125 19.29 2.94 -12.04
N VAL A 126 18.01 2.68 -11.80
CA VAL A 126 17.32 1.47 -12.25
C VAL A 126 17.02 1.63 -13.74
N ARG A 127 17.68 0.83 -14.59
CA ARG A 127 17.43 0.81 -16.04
C ARG A 127 16.29 -0.16 -16.35
N ALA A 128 15.36 0.26 -17.21
CA ALA A 128 14.22 -0.53 -17.69
C ALA A 128 14.64 -1.63 -18.70
N GLU A 129 15.81 -2.26 -18.53
CA GLU A 129 16.42 -3.13 -19.55
C GLU A 129 16.05 -4.62 -19.46
N ASP A 130 15.19 -5.04 -18.53
CA ASP A 130 14.71 -6.44 -18.45
C ASP A 130 13.27 -6.64 -19.00
N ALA A 131 12.73 -5.61 -19.66
CA ALA A 131 11.35 -5.56 -20.16
C ALA A 131 11.21 -6.07 -21.61
N GLN A 132 11.67 -7.29 -21.92
CA GLN A 132 11.31 -7.92 -23.19
C GLN A 132 9.96 -8.66 -23.04
N GLY A 133 8.87 -7.95 -23.32
CA GLY A 133 7.52 -8.50 -23.44
C GLY A 133 6.43 -7.43 -23.36
N GLU A 134 5.46 -7.48 -24.29
CA GLU A 134 4.31 -6.57 -24.43
C GLU A 134 3.59 -6.30 -23.09
N GLY A 135 3.39 -5.02 -22.75
CA GLY A 135 2.64 -4.56 -21.57
C GLY A 135 3.50 -3.90 -20.48
N ALA A 136 4.05 -2.72 -20.76
CA ALA A 136 4.93 -1.98 -19.85
C ALA A 136 4.32 -1.61 -18.47
N ALA A 137 2.99 -1.62 -18.31
CA ALA A 137 2.33 -1.47 -17.01
C ALA A 137 2.55 -2.68 -16.07
N ARG A 138 3.00 -3.84 -16.60
CA ARG A 138 3.18 -5.10 -15.87
C ARG A 138 4.63 -5.49 -15.65
N THR A 139 5.59 -4.65 -16.04
CA THR A 139 6.98 -5.04 -15.94
C THR A 139 7.49 -4.87 -14.51
N ALA A 140 7.78 -6.00 -13.87
CA ALA A 140 8.47 -6.00 -12.58
C ALA A 140 9.87 -5.46 -12.78
N THR A 141 10.28 -4.51 -11.95
CA THR A 141 11.68 -4.06 -11.92
C THR A 141 12.34 -4.54 -10.64
N THR A 142 13.63 -4.82 -10.67
CA THR A 142 14.36 -5.17 -9.44
C THR A 142 14.94 -3.92 -8.79
N THR A 143 14.84 -3.83 -7.47
CA THR A 143 15.47 -2.75 -6.70
C THR A 143 15.99 -3.22 -5.36
N ARG A 144 16.97 -2.50 -4.82
CA ARG A 144 17.57 -2.81 -3.51
C ARG A 144 16.74 -2.18 -2.41
N VAL A 145 16.31 -3.00 -1.47
CA VAL A 145 15.53 -2.58 -0.31
C VAL A 145 16.39 -2.71 0.95
N ARG A 146 16.31 -1.71 1.82
CA ARG A 146 16.92 -1.74 3.15
C ARG A 146 16.05 -2.56 4.10
N THR A 147 14.75 -2.27 4.15
CA THR A 147 13.76 -2.96 4.97
C THR A 147 12.35 -2.57 4.54
N ALA A 148 11.34 -3.25 5.09
CA ALA A 148 9.94 -2.88 5.00
C ALA A 148 9.29 -2.91 6.39
N LEU A 149 8.48 -1.91 6.75
CA LEU A 149 7.74 -1.86 8.02
C LEU A 149 6.24 -1.94 7.77
N CYS A 150 5.59 -2.97 8.32
CA CYS A 150 4.16 -3.20 8.13
C CYS A 150 3.33 -2.14 8.86
N ILE A 151 2.46 -1.44 8.13
CA ILE A 151 1.54 -0.46 8.71
C ILE A 151 0.09 -0.95 8.73
N ASP A 152 -0.23 -1.99 7.97
CA ASP A 152 -1.49 -2.73 8.01
C ASP A 152 -1.23 -4.19 7.59
N ASP A 153 -1.36 -5.10 8.56
CA ASP A 153 -1.23 -6.55 8.37
C ASP A 153 -2.57 -7.28 8.21
N THR A 154 -3.68 -6.54 8.19
CA THR A 154 -5.04 -7.08 8.12
C THR A 154 -5.62 -7.10 6.71
N SER A 155 -4.96 -6.44 5.76
CA SER A 155 -5.37 -6.39 4.36
C SER A 155 -5.43 -7.80 3.74
N PRO A 156 -6.58 -8.18 3.11
CA PRO A 156 -6.74 -9.49 2.49
C PRO A 156 -5.86 -9.70 1.25
N CYS A 157 -5.34 -8.62 0.67
CA CYS A 157 -4.47 -8.64 -0.50
C CYS A 157 -3.00 -8.91 -0.14
N GLY A 158 -2.66 -8.87 1.14
CA GLY A 158 -1.29 -8.88 1.64
C GLY A 158 -0.96 -7.60 2.42
N PRO A 159 0.20 -7.58 3.10
CA PRO A 159 0.55 -6.50 4.00
C PRO A 159 0.83 -5.20 3.23
N LEU A 160 0.36 -4.10 3.79
CA LEU A 160 0.71 -2.75 3.36
C LEU A 160 1.84 -2.25 4.26
N ALA A 161 2.95 -1.88 3.65
CA ALA A 161 4.17 -1.54 4.38
C ALA A 161 4.86 -0.30 3.82
N LEU A 162 5.62 0.36 4.69
CA LEU A 162 6.59 1.37 4.31
C LEU A 162 7.84 0.70 3.77
N LEU A 163 8.17 0.93 2.50
CA LEU A 163 9.34 0.35 1.85
C LEU A 163 10.51 1.34 1.88
N TYR A 164 11.60 0.95 2.53
CA TYR A 164 12.82 1.76 2.63
C TYR A 164 13.77 1.35 1.52
N LEU A 165 13.74 2.07 0.41
CA LEU A 165 14.62 1.84 -0.73
C LEU A 165 16.06 2.24 -0.40
N ARG A 166 17.04 1.45 -0.84
CA ARG A 166 18.46 1.73 -0.59
C ARG A 166 18.99 2.68 -1.67
N GLY A 167 19.60 3.79 -1.25
CA GLY A 167 20.20 4.77 -2.16
C GLY A 167 19.23 5.88 -2.58
N ALA A 168 17.96 5.80 -2.19
CA ALA A 168 17.05 6.92 -2.30
C ALA A 168 17.19 7.80 -1.06
N ASP A 169 17.66 9.04 -1.22
CA ASP A 169 17.68 10.05 -0.15
C ASP A 169 16.28 10.67 0.03
N ARG A 170 15.30 9.82 0.37
CA ARG A 170 13.90 10.21 0.53
C ARG A 170 13.21 9.41 1.63
N ALA A 171 12.09 9.96 2.11
CA ALA A 171 11.21 9.25 3.03
C ALA A 171 10.65 7.95 2.39
N PRO A 172 10.43 6.89 3.18
CA PRO A 172 9.84 5.66 2.67
C PRO A 172 8.41 5.90 2.17
N SER A 173 8.02 5.20 1.10
CA SER A 173 6.68 5.22 0.53
C SER A 173 5.89 3.95 0.89
N VAL A 174 4.58 3.93 0.61
CA VAL A 174 3.69 2.82 0.96
C VAL A 174 3.51 1.87 -0.21
N TRP A 175 3.66 0.56 0.05
CA TRP A 175 3.61 -0.52 -0.93
C TRP A 175 2.75 -1.67 -0.42
N LEU A 176 2.08 -2.36 -1.35
CA LEU A 176 1.39 -3.62 -1.11
C LEU A 176 2.31 -4.79 -1.48
N ARG A 177 2.50 -5.75 -0.58
CA ARG A 177 3.22 -7.00 -0.90
C ARG A 177 2.23 -8.10 -1.26
N ASP A 178 2.43 -8.77 -2.39
CA ASP A 178 1.63 -9.93 -2.77
C ASP A 178 2.16 -11.25 -2.15
N ARG A 179 1.51 -12.36 -2.53
CA ARG A 179 1.89 -13.71 -2.07
C ARG A 179 3.19 -14.24 -2.68
N THR A 180 3.63 -13.69 -3.81
CA THR A 180 4.93 -14.02 -4.44
C THR A 180 6.08 -13.30 -3.75
N GLY A 181 5.77 -12.26 -2.98
CA GLY A 181 6.71 -11.41 -2.30
C GLY A 181 7.12 -10.18 -3.10
N ALA A 182 6.48 -9.94 -4.25
CA ALA A 182 6.65 -8.73 -5.03
C ALA A 182 5.87 -7.57 -4.40
N TRP A 183 6.36 -6.36 -4.66
CA TRP A 183 5.85 -5.14 -4.06
C TRP A 183 5.24 -4.24 -5.13
N ALA A 184 4.02 -3.77 -4.94
CA ALA A 184 3.39 -2.79 -5.81
C ALA A 184 3.22 -1.45 -5.09
N TYR A 185 3.58 -0.37 -5.77
CA TYR A 185 3.47 0.97 -5.24
C TYR A 185 2.01 1.34 -4.99
N VAL A 186 1.73 2.01 -3.87
CA VAL A 186 0.37 2.42 -3.48
C VAL A 186 0.28 3.92 -3.26
N ALA A 187 1.23 4.50 -2.51
CA ALA A 187 1.21 5.91 -2.20
C ALA A 187 2.59 6.46 -1.85
N GLU A 188 2.82 7.74 -2.12
CA GLU A 188 4.09 8.40 -1.84
C GLU A 188 4.31 8.60 -0.35
N THR A 189 3.27 9.04 0.36
CA THR A 189 3.31 9.36 1.79
C THR A 189 2.30 8.52 2.57
N PHE A 190 2.51 8.39 3.88
CA PHE A 190 1.51 7.77 4.75
C PHE A 190 0.18 8.53 4.71
N THR A 191 0.23 9.85 4.63
CA THR A 191 -0.96 10.71 4.57
C THR A 191 -1.79 10.43 3.31
N ASP A 192 -1.14 10.23 2.17
CA ASP A 192 -1.84 9.90 0.92
C ASP A 192 -2.43 8.50 0.98
N PHE A 193 -1.68 7.53 1.50
CA PHE A 193 -2.20 6.19 1.79
C PHE A 193 -3.43 6.23 2.71
N PHE A 194 -3.37 6.97 3.81
CA PHE A 194 -4.48 7.11 4.76
C PHE A 194 -5.71 7.76 4.11
N ARG A 195 -5.51 8.74 3.22
CA ARG A 195 -6.62 9.33 2.46
C ARG A 195 -7.22 8.33 1.50
N LEU A 196 -6.39 7.58 0.78
CA LEU A 196 -6.85 6.55 -0.15
C LEU A 196 -7.67 5.48 0.58
N SER A 197 -7.23 4.99 1.74
CA SER A 197 -7.98 3.98 2.49
C SER A 197 -9.33 4.50 3.00
N VAL A 198 -9.40 5.75 3.47
CA VAL A 198 -10.67 6.42 3.83
C VAL A 198 -11.58 6.59 2.61
N MET A 199 -11.04 7.02 1.47
CA MET A 199 -11.82 7.25 0.24
C MET A 199 -12.39 5.96 -0.35
N HIS A 200 -11.69 4.84 -0.21
CA HIS A 200 -12.19 3.52 -0.60
C HIS A 200 -12.99 2.83 0.51
N LEU A 201 -13.25 3.53 1.63
CA LEU A 201 -14.06 3.05 2.75
C LEU A 201 -13.54 1.74 3.38
N GLY A 202 -12.25 1.43 3.21
CA GLY A 202 -11.67 0.15 3.63
C GLY A 202 -12.20 -1.08 2.88
N LEU A 203 -12.77 -0.92 1.68
CA LEU A 203 -13.24 -2.06 0.88
C LEU A 203 -12.12 -3.09 0.64
N PRO A 204 -12.41 -4.39 0.67
CA PRO A 204 -11.39 -5.39 0.40
C PRO A 204 -10.88 -5.19 -1.03
N GLY A 205 -9.62 -5.50 -1.31
CA GLY A 205 -9.11 -5.35 -2.69
C GLY A 205 -8.78 -3.92 -3.13
N TRP A 206 -9.18 -2.88 -2.38
CA TRP A 206 -9.04 -1.50 -2.86
C TRP A 206 -7.61 -1.10 -3.29
N PRO A 207 -6.51 -1.53 -2.63
CA PRO A 207 -5.18 -1.12 -3.05
C PRO A 207 -4.81 -1.69 -4.42
N LEU A 208 -5.39 -2.82 -4.83
CA LEU A 208 -5.16 -3.44 -6.15
C LEU A 208 -5.61 -2.54 -7.31
N ALA A 209 -6.50 -1.57 -7.06
CA ALA A 209 -6.86 -0.56 -8.05
C ALA A 209 -5.66 0.31 -8.48
N LEU A 210 -4.63 0.39 -7.64
CA LEU A 210 -3.43 1.20 -7.84
C LEU A 210 -2.24 0.37 -8.33
N THR A 211 -2.45 -0.93 -8.57
CA THR A 211 -1.38 -1.85 -8.97
C THR A 211 -1.66 -2.47 -10.33
N PRO A 212 -0.65 -3.06 -11.00
CA PRO A 212 -0.84 -3.75 -12.27
C PRO A 212 -1.75 -4.99 -12.19
N TRP A 213 -2.03 -5.47 -10.98
CA TRP A 213 -2.90 -6.61 -10.75
C TRP A 213 -4.36 -6.27 -11.04
N GLY A 214 -4.76 -5.01 -10.77
CA GLY A 214 -6.12 -4.53 -10.97
C GLY A 214 -7.13 -5.11 -9.98
N LEU A 215 -8.35 -4.57 -10.05
CA LEU A 215 -9.45 -4.98 -9.18
C LEU A 215 -10.02 -6.34 -9.58
N ASP A 216 -10.34 -7.18 -8.59
CA ASP A 216 -11.20 -8.33 -8.78
C ASP A 216 -12.68 -7.90 -8.98
N ALA A 217 -13.49 -8.83 -9.47
CA ALA A 217 -14.89 -8.57 -9.84
C ALA A 217 -15.76 -8.14 -8.64
N ASP A 218 -15.52 -8.71 -7.46
CA ASP A 218 -16.30 -8.41 -6.27
C ASP A 218 -15.97 -7.01 -5.77
N THR A 219 -14.68 -6.70 -5.65
CA THR A 219 -14.22 -5.36 -5.26
C THR A 219 -14.73 -4.28 -6.23
N ARG A 220 -14.70 -4.56 -7.54
CA ARG A 220 -15.23 -3.63 -8.55
C ARG A 220 -16.72 -3.37 -8.38
N THR A 221 -17.50 -4.42 -8.14
CA THR A 221 -18.93 -4.33 -7.84
C THR A 221 -19.19 -3.44 -6.62
N TRP A 222 -18.47 -3.68 -5.52
CA TRP A 222 -18.64 -2.92 -4.28
C TRP A 222 -18.22 -1.46 -4.41
N LEU A 223 -17.12 -1.19 -5.11
CA LEU A 223 -16.70 0.18 -5.41
C LEU A 223 -17.73 0.90 -6.28
N GLY A 224 -18.26 0.24 -7.32
CA GLY A 224 -19.30 0.83 -8.16
C GLY A 224 -20.58 1.15 -7.38
N PHE A 225 -20.89 0.35 -6.37
CA PHE A 225 -22.07 0.54 -5.54
C PHE A 225 -21.90 1.64 -4.47
N LEU A 226 -20.75 1.69 -3.79
CA LEU A 226 -20.53 2.59 -2.64
C LEU A 226 -19.77 3.88 -3.00
N SER A 227 -18.98 3.85 -4.06
CA SER A 227 -18.13 4.96 -4.48
C SER A 227 -17.94 4.97 -6.00
N PRO A 228 -19.02 5.15 -6.79
CA PRO A 228 -18.96 5.06 -8.25
C PRO A 228 -18.01 6.09 -8.87
N GLU A 229 -17.96 7.31 -8.33
CA GLU A 229 -17.01 8.34 -8.77
C GLU A 229 -15.55 7.90 -8.56
N ARG A 230 -15.28 7.20 -7.45
CA ARG A 230 -13.94 6.69 -7.17
C ARG A 230 -13.58 5.53 -8.10
N LEU A 231 -14.54 4.66 -8.40
CA LEU A 231 -14.34 3.62 -9.39
C LEU A 231 -14.00 4.22 -10.75
N ALA A 232 -14.72 5.26 -11.19
CA ALA A 232 -14.44 5.94 -12.45
C ALA A 232 -13.01 6.49 -12.50
N ILE A 233 -12.56 7.21 -11.46
CA ILE A 233 -11.17 7.71 -11.37
C ILE A 233 -10.14 6.57 -11.47
N ASN A 234 -10.38 5.45 -10.79
CA ASN A 234 -9.47 4.31 -10.83
C ASN A 234 -9.42 3.63 -12.22
N LEU A 235 -10.53 3.63 -12.96
CA LEU A 235 -10.61 3.09 -14.32
C LEU A 235 -9.98 4.06 -15.33
N ASP A 236 -10.32 5.35 -15.28
CA ASP A 236 -9.76 6.38 -16.17
C ASP A 236 -8.23 6.46 -16.03
N GLY A 237 -7.71 6.41 -14.80
CA GLY A 237 -6.26 6.42 -14.57
C GLY A 237 -5.55 5.20 -15.16
N ARG A 238 -6.26 4.09 -15.34
CA ARG A 238 -5.73 2.88 -15.99
C ARG A 238 -5.84 2.96 -17.50
N ASP A 239 -6.99 3.38 -18.02
CA ASP A 239 -7.20 3.53 -19.47
C ASP A 239 -6.19 4.54 -20.04
N HIS A 240 -5.94 5.66 -19.34
CA HIS A 240 -4.89 6.62 -19.72
C HIS A 240 -3.49 6.02 -19.66
N ALA A 241 -3.19 5.17 -18.68
CA ALA A 241 -1.92 4.46 -18.64
C ALA A 241 -1.79 3.48 -19.82
N GLU A 242 -2.86 2.81 -20.22
CA GLU A 242 -2.89 1.91 -21.37
C GLU A 242 -2.78 2.66 -22.71
N ASP A 243 -3.43 3.83 -22.85
CA ASP A 243 -3.38 4.66 -24.05
C ASP A 243 -2.00 5.30 -24.28
N VAL A 244 -1.35 5.79 -23.22
CA VAL A 244 0.02 6.35 -23.30
C VAL A 244 1.01 5.27 -23.76
N LEU A 245 0.84 4.03 -23.30
CA LEU A 245 1.68 2.92 -23.72
C LEU A 245 1.47 2.57 -25.20
N GLN A 246 0.22 2.56 -25.68
CA GLN A 246 -0.08 2.30 -27.10
C GLN A 246 0.47 3.40 -28.03
N GLN A 247 0.49 4.66 -27.57
CA GLN A 247 1.07 5.77 -28.35
C GLN A 247 2.60 5.67 -28.43
N GLN A 248 3.28 5.28 -27.34
CA GLN A 248 4.73 5.10 -27.33
C GLN A 248 5.19 3.89 -28.16
N GLU A 249 4.36 2.86 -28.29
CA GLU A 249 4.62 1.70 -29.17
C GLU A 249 4.44 2.02 -30.66
N GLN A 250 3.64 3.03 -31.02
CA GLN A 250 3.45 3.46 -32.41
C GLN A 250 4.53 4.44 -32.91
N GLU A 251 5.32 5.01 -31.99
CA GLU A 251 6.38 5.98 -32.27
C GLU A 251 7.79 5.36 -32.31
N GLN A 252 7.92 4.03 -32.11
CA GLN A 252 9.15 3.24 -32.27
C GLN A 252 9.14 2.42 -33.57
#